data_AF-A0A9E3KUT9-F1
#
_entry.id   AF-A0A9E3KUT9-F1
#
_cell.length_a   1.000
_cell.length_b   1.000
_cell.length_c   1.000
_cell.angle_alpha   90.00
_cell.angle_beta   90.00
_cell.angle_gamma   90.00
#
_symmetry.space_group_name_H-M   'P 1'
#
loop_
_entity.id
_entity.type
_entity.pdbx_description
1 polymer ?
#
loop_
_entity_poly.entity_id
_entity_poly.type
_entity_poly.pdbx_seq_one_letter_code
_entity_poly.pdbx_strand_id
1 'polypeptide(L)'
;METTLTYKLALLHLIHVLVNADGVVDERERQLLEIIRKEENISDAVFHAFEARIMSSAIKSVYEHGMKLLEDCSDEEKLQVFAHLYRMALADDDMNMREVRLLFYALRTTQIDFDDVMLVARMAS
;
A
#
# COMPACT_ATOMS: atom_id res chain seq x y z
N MET A 1 4.43 15.04 9.42
CA MET A 1 3.15 15.46 8.81
C MET A 1 2.05 14.60 9.42
N GLU A 2 0.88 15.15 9.70
CA GLU A 2 -0.26 14.36 10.18
C GLU A 2 -0.96 13.73 8.97
N THR A 3 -0.94 12.39 8.88
CA THR A 3 -1.54 11.65 7.76
C THR A 3 -2.99 11.30 8.06
N THR A 4 -3.85 11.33 7.03
CA THR A 4 -5.28 11.08 7.22
C THR A 4 -5.59 9.60 7.47
N LEU A 5 -6.76 9.32 8.03
CA LEU A 5 -7.28 7.95 8.15
C LEU A 5 -7.43 7.30 6.76
N THR A 6 -7.87 8.08 5.78
CA THR A 6 -8.02 7.63 4.38
C THR A 6 -6.70 7.15 3.81
N TYR A 7 -5.61 7.92 3.98
CA TYR A 7 -4.25 7.53 3.60
C TYR A 7 -3.84 6.20 4.24
N LYS A 8 -4.00 6.09 5.57
CA LYS A 8 -3.60 4.90 6.33
C LYS A 8 -4.33 3.66 5.83
N LEU A 9 -5.63 3.78 5.58
CA LEU A 9 -6.44 2.68 5.05
C LEU A 9 -6.08 2.36 3.60
N ALA A 10 -5.87 3.36 2.74
CA ALA A 10 -5.44 3.15 1.35
C ALA A 10 -4.14 2.35 1.30
N LEU A 11 -3.15 2.76 2.10
CA LEU A 11 -1.86 2.09 2.21
C LEU A 11 -2.01 0.62 2.64
N LEU A 12 -2.72 0.34 3.73
CA LEU A 12 -2.94 -1.02 4.21
C LEU A 12 -3.61 -1.92 3.17
N HIS A 13 -4.64 -1.42 2.47
CA HIS A 13 -5.33 -2.18 1.44
C HIS A 13 -4.43 -2.50 0.24
N LEU A 14 -3.64 -1.52 -0.22
CA LEU A 14 -2.79 -1.71 -1.38
C LEU A 14 -1.56 -2.59 -1.06
N ILE A 15 -1.06 -2.55 0.18
CA ILE A 15 -0.04 -3.49 0.65
C ILE A 15 -0.57 -4.92 0.64
N HIS A 16 -1.76 -5.16 1.22
CA HIS A 16 -2.39 -6.48 1.18
C HIS A 16 -2.53 -6.99 -0.25
N VAL A 17 -2.98 -6.14 -1.18
CA VAL A 17 -3.12 -6.53 -2.58
C VAL A 17 -1.78 -6.84 -3.24
N LEU A 18 -0.73 -6.06 -2.93
CA LEU A 18 0.60 -6.27 -3.47
C LEU A 18 1.14 -7.64 -3.03
N VAL A 19 1.11 -7.91 -1.74
CA VAL A 19 1.72 -9.12 -1.15
C VAL A 19 0.89 -10.39 -1.38
N ASN A 20 -0.43 -10.27 -1.56
CA ASN A 20 -1.31 -11.42 -1.80
C ASN A 20 -1.54 -11.71 -3.31
N ALA A 21 -0.77 -11.08 -4.21
CA ALA A 21 -0.94 -11.21 -5.65
C ALA A 21 -0.63 -12.62 -6.21
N ASP A 22 0.08 -13.46 -5.44
CA ASP A 22 0.43 -14.84 -5.78
C ASP A 22 -0.35 -15.91 -4.98
N GLY A 23 -1.11 -15.50 -3.96
CA GLY A 23 -1.93 -16.35 -3.10
C GLY A 23 -1.16 -17.15 -2.04
N VAL A 24 0.12 -16.87 -1.80
CA VAL A 24 0.96 -17.60 -0.83
C VAL A 24 1.76 -16.64 0.04
N VAL A 25 1.13 -15.86 0.91
CA VAL A 25 1.87 -15.13 1.95
C VAL A 25 0.97 -14.84 3.15
N ASP A 26 1.36 -15.28 4.34
CA ASP A 26 0.71 -14.90 5.61
C ASP A 26 1.74 -14.19 6.51
N GLU A 27 2.92 -14.81 6.71
CA GLU A 27 3.91 -14.29 7.66
C GLU A 27 4.64 -13.02 7.17
N ARG A 28 5.07 -12.97 5.91
CA ARG A 28 5.76 -11.77 5.37
C ARG A 28 4.80 -10.59 5.25
N GLU A 29 3.56 -10.84 4.81
CA GLU A 29 2.51 -9.82 4.75
C GLU A 29 2.28 -9.22 6.13
N ARG A 30 2.10 -10.09 7.13
CA ARG A 30 1.90 -9.67 8.52
C ARG A 30 3.04 -8.83 9.06
N GLN A 31 4.29 -9.22 8.79
CA GLN A 31 5.47 -8.46 9.19
C GLN A 31 5.50 -7.07 8.54
N LEU A 32 5.21 -6.97 7.25
CA LEU A 32 5.17 -5.70 6.53
C LEU A 32 4.06 -4.78 7.04
N LEU A 33 2.85 -5.32 7.22
CA LEU A 33 1.73 -4.57 7.77
C LEU A 33 2.04 -4.04 9.18
N GLU A 34 2.70 -4.83 10.03
CA GLU A 34 3.12 -4.41 11.38
C GLU A 34 4.22 -3.33 11.36
N ILE A 35 5.17 -3.41 10.43
CA ILE A 35 6.18 -2.36 10.24
C ILE A 35 5.50 -1.05 9.85
N ILE A 36 4.65 -1.08 8.81
CA ILE A 36 3.95 0.11 8.30
C ILE A 36 3.01 0.69 9.34
N ARG A 37 2.32 -0.16 10.10
CA ARG A 37 1.47 0.27 11.21
C ARG A 37 2.25 1.13 12.22
N LYS A 38 3.48 0.74 12.55
CA LYS A 38 4.36 1.49 13.47
C LYS A 38 4.90 2.76 12.82
N GLU A 39 5.39 2.67 11.58
CA GLU A 39 5.94 3.82 10.83
C GLU A 39 4.88 4.94 10.70
N GLU A 40 3.64 4.58 10.37
CA GLU A 40 2.56 5.52 10.09
C GLU A 40 1.67 5.83 11.31
N ASN A 41 2.07 5.36 12.50
CA ASN A 41 1.32 5.54 13.75
C ASN A 41 -0.17 5.18 13.57
N ILE A 42 -0.43 4.00 13.02
CA ILE A 42 -1.79 3.46 12.84
C ILE A 42 -2.22 2.83 14.16
N SER A 43 -3.38 3.26 14.67
CA SER A 43 -3.92 2.73 15.92
C SER A 43 -4.40 1.28 15.77
N ASP A 44 -4.36 0.51 16.86
CA ASP A 44 -4.90 -0.86 16.91
C ASP A 44 -6.34 -0.93 16.38
N ALA A 45 -7.17 0.05 16.74
CA ALA A 45 -8.57 0.09 16.32
C ALA A 45 -8.72 0.18 14.80
N VAL A 46 -7.92 1.01 14.13
CA VAL A 46 -7.93 1.14 12.66
C VAL A 46 -7.38 -0.11 12.01
N PHE A 47 -6.29 -0.65 12.55
CA PHE A 47 -5.63 -1.83 12.02
C PHE A 47 -6.52 -3.08 12.10
N HIS A 48 -7.15 -3.34 13.26
CA HIS A 48 -8.07 -4.46 13.42
C HIS A 48 -9.34 -4.32 12.58
N ALA A 49 -9.85 -3.10 12.40
CA ALA A 49 -10.99 -2.85 11.52
C ALA A 49 -10.64 -3.17 10.05
N PHE A 50 -9.41 -2.86 9.64
CA PHE A 50 -8.86 -3.25 8.35
C PHE A 50 -8.74 -4.78 8.23
N GLU A 51 -8.10 -5.46 9.19
CA GLU A 51 -7.94 -6.93 9.19
C GLU A 51 -9.29 -7.65 9.08
N ALA A 52 -10.26 -7.26 9.90
CA ALA A 52 -11.60 -7.87 9.88
C ALA A 52 -12.30 -7.72 8.51
N ARG A 53 -12.04 -6.62 7.79
CA ARG A 53 -12.59 -6.37 6.46
C ARG A 53 -11.96 -7.27 5.40
N ILE A 54 -10.63 -7.41 5.39
CA ILE A 54 -9.94 -8.15 4.33
C ILE A 54 -10.15 -9.67 4.44
N MET A 55 -10.35 -10.22 5.64
CA MET A 55 -10.54 -11.66 5.86
C MET A 55 -11.71 -12.29 5.07
N SER A 56 -12.73 -11.50 4.74
CA SER A 56 -13.93 -11.96 4.03
C SER A 56 -14.06 -11.38 2.61
N SER A 57 -13.08 -10.58 2.19
CA SER A 57 -13.13 -9.84 0.93
C SER A 57 -12.32 -10.54 -0.14
N ALA A 58 -12.84 -10.58 -1.37
CA ALA A 58 -12.04 -10.98 -2.52
C ALA A 58 -10.94 -9.93 -2.78
N ILE A 59 -9.75 -10.37 -3.19
CA ILE A 59 -8.58 -9.49 -3.41
C ILE A 59 -8.88 -8.31 -4.34
N LYS A 60 -9.68 -8.55 -5.39
CA LYS A 60 -10.15 -7.52 -6.32
C LYS A 60 -10.96 -6.43 -5.61
N SER A 61 -11.81 -6.80 -4.65
CA SER A 61 -12.61 -5.83 -3.88
C SER A 61 -11.76 -5.03 -2.90
N VAL A 62 -10.72 -5.65 -2.31
CA VAL A 62 -9.74 -4.95 -1.49
C VAL A 62 -9.01 -3.91 -2.33
N TYR A 63 -8.58 -4.29 -3.53
CA TYR A 63 -7.93 -3.38 -4.49
C TYR A 63 -8.80 -2.19 -4.88
N GLU A 64 -10.03 -2.44 -5.33
CA GLU A 64 -10.97 -1.38 -5.72
C GLU A 64 -11.24 -0.42 -4.55
N HIS A 65 -11.33 -0.95 -3.32
CA HIS A 65 -11.51 -0.11 -2.15
C HIS A 65 -10.27 0.71 -1.80
N GLY A 66 -9.08 0.11 -1.86
CA GLY A 66 -7.82 0.82 -1.65
C GLY A 66 -7.61 1.95 -2.64
N MET A 67 -7.91 1.73 -3.92
CA MET A 67 -7.85 2.77 -4.95
C MET A 67 -8.85 3.88 -4.72
N LYS A 68 -10.09 3.56 -4.31
CA LYS A 68 -11.08 4.58 -3.99
C LYS A 68 -10.64 5.46 -2.82
N LEU A 69 -10.06 4.86 -1.77
CA LEU A 69 -9.49 5.62 -0.66
C LEU A 69 -8.32 6.49 -1.14
N LEU A 70 -7.47 5.95 -2.02
CA LEU A 70 -6.33 6.68 -2.58
C LEU A 70 -6.76 7.88 -3.45
N GLU A 71 -7.89 7.80 -4.14
CA GLU A 71 -8.46 8.93 -4.90
C GLU A 71 -8.82 10.12 -3.99
N ASP A 72 -9.28 9.83 -2.77
CA ASP A 72 -9.65 10.83 -1.76
C ASP A 72 -8.43 11.41 -1.00
N CYS A 73 -7.23 10.87 -1.22
CA CYS A 73 -5.98 11.39 -0.64
C CYS A 73 -5.48 12.64 -1.37
N SER A 74 -4.67 13.44 -0.66
CA SER A 74 -3.87 14.50 -1.31
C SER A 74 -2.80 13.90 -2.23
N ASP A 75 -2.26 14.69 -3.16
CA ASP A 75 -1.20 14.19 -4.04
C ASP A 75 0.09 13.86 -3.26
N GLU A 76 0.36 14.57 -2.16
CA GLU A 76 1.46 14.25 -1.24
C GLU A 76 1.23 12.90 -0.55
N GLU A 77 0.00 12.64 -0.07
CA GLU A 77 -0.36 11.35 0.53
C GLU A 77 -0.30 10.21 -0.49
N LYS A 78 -0.80 10.42 -1.72
CA LYS A 78 -0.68 9.43 -2.80
C LYS A 78 0.77 9.12 -3.10
N LEU A 79 1.61 10.15 -3.18
CA LEU A 79 3.04 10.01 -3.41
C LEU A 79 3.71 9.17 -2.31
N GLN A 80 3.37 9.40 -1.04
CA GLN A 80 3.85 8.58 0.07
C GLN A 80 3.38 7.12 -0.03
N VAL A 81 2.11 6.88 -0.36
CA VAL A 81 1.60 5.51 -0.59
C VAL A 81 2.42 4.80 -1.67
N PHE A 82 2.63 5.45 -2.80
CA PHE A 82 3.42 4.85 -3.89
C PHE A 82 4.88 4.64 -3.52
N ALA A 83 5.48 5.55 -2.74
CA ALA A 83 6.85 5.37 -2.26
C ALA A 83 6.96 4.14 -1.35
N HIS A 84 5.99 3.92 -0.45
CA HIS A 84 5.91 2.70 0.36
C HIS A 84 5.81 1.43 -0.50
N LEU A 85 4.85 1.40 -1.42
CA LEU A 85 4.64 0.24 -2.31
C LEU A 85 5.87 -0.04 -3.19
N TYR A 86 6.54 1.01 -3.68
CA TYR A 86 7.76 0.87 -4.48
C TYR A 86 8.93 0.31 -3.66
N ARG A 87 9.14 0.80 -2.42
CA ARG A 87 10.17 0.24 -1.52
C ARG A 87 9.93 -1.23 -1.24
N MET A 88 8.67 -1.62 -1.03
CA MET A 88 8.29 -3.02 -0.82
C MET A 88 8.61 -3.89 -2.03
N ALA A 89 8.24 -3.43 -3.24
CA ALA A 89 8.54 -4.14 -4.47
C ALA A 89 10.06 -4.31 -4.68
N LEU A 90 10.87 -3.31 -4.32
CA LEU A 90 12.33 -3.39 -4.40
C LEU A 90 12.97 -4.31 -3.34
N ALA A 91 12.38 -4.41 -2.16
CA ALA A 91 12.85 -5.27 -1.09
C ALA A 91 12.54 -6.75 -1.34
N ASP A 92 11.74 -7.05 -2.36
CA ASP A 92 11.51 -8.41 -2.83
C ASP A 92 12.55 -8.80 -3.89
N ASP A 93 13.49 -9.67 -3.52
CA ASP A 93 14.49 -10.22 -4.45
C ASP A 93 13.83 -10.95 -5.64
N ASP A 94 12.58 -11.41 -5.47
CA ASP A 94 11.75 -12.07 -6.47
C ASP A 94 10.59 -11.19 -6.97
N MET A 95 10.76 -9.85 -6.95
CA MET A 95 9.74 -8.86 -7.35
C MET A 95 8.87 -9.36 -8.51
N ASN A 96 7.63 -9.71 -8.19
CA ASN A 96 6.77 -10.43 -9.13
C ASN A 96 6.27 -9.43 -10.18
N MET A 97 6.27 -9.84 -11.45
CA MET A 97 5.71 -9.02 -12.53
C MET A 97 4.26 -8.60 -12.29
N ARG A 98 3.50 -9.30 -11.44
CA ARG A 98 2.16 -8.89 -11.00
C ARG A 98 2.19 -7.65 -10.10
N GLU A 99 3.10 -7.58 -9.15
CA GLU A 99 3.26 -6.48 -8.20
C GLU A 99 3.69 -5.21 -8.92
N VAL A 100 4.66 -5.34 -9.82
CA VAL A 100 5.12 -4.25 -10.70
C VAL A 100 3.98 -3.70 -11.55
N ARG A 101 3.17 -4.58 -12.16
CA ARG A 101 2.01 -4.17 -12.96
C ARG A 101 0.95 -3.47 -12.12
N LEU A 102 0.72 -3.92 -10.89
CA LEU A 102 -0.22 -3.27 -9.97
C LEU A 102 0.23 -1.84 -9.67
N LEU A 103 1.50 -1.65 -9.35
CA LEU A 103 2.09 -0.33 -9.07
C LEU A 103 1.93 0.61 -10.29
N PHE A 104 2.32 0.15 -11.48
CA PHE A 104 2.17 0.95 -12.70
C PHE A 104 0.72 1.29 -13.03
N TYR A 105 -0.20 0.36 -12.82
CA TYR A 105 -1.62 0.63 -13.04
C TYR A 105 -2.15 1.68 -12.07
N ALA A 106 -1.80 1.59 -10.80
CA ALA A 106 -2.22 2.55 -9.78
C ALA A 106 -1.60 3.96 -10.00
N LEU A 107 -0.36 4.04 -10.48
CA LEU A 107 0.25 5.32 -10.89
C LEU A 107 -0.48 5.96 -12.06
N ARG A 108 -0.80 5.17 -13.09
CA ARG A 108 -1.55 5.65 -14.26
C ARG A 108 -2.91 6.26 -13.88
N THR A 109 -3.55 5.75 -12.83
CA THR A 109 -4.86 6.25 -12.38
C THR A 109 -4.79 7.49 -11.50
N THR A 110 -3.64 7.83 -10.93
CA THR A 110 -3.51 8.86 -9.89
C THR A 110 -2.79 10.14 -10.31
N GLN A 111 -2.33 10.23 -11.57
CA GLN A 111 -1.55 11.36 -12.11
C GLN A 111 -0.25 11.69 -11.33
N ILE A 112 0.22 10.76 -10.48
CA ILE A 112 1.49 10.90 -9.77
C ILE A 112 2.64 10.52 -10.70
N ASP A 113 3.70 11.34 -10.69
CA ASP A 113 4.91 11.08 -11.48
C ASP A 113 5.76 9.97 -10.84
N PHE A 114 6.27 9.06 -11.66
CA PHE A 114 7.06 7.93 -11.17
C PHE A 114 8.44 8.36 -10.65
N ASP A 115 9.04 9.40 -11.22
CA ASP A 115 10.34 9.91 -10.78
C ASP A 115 10.23 10.51 -9.37
N ASP A 116 9.11 11.18 -9.07
CA ASP A 116 8.81 11.70 -7.73
C ASP A 116 8.66 10.56 -6.72
N VAL A 117 8.01 9.46 -7.10
CA VAL A 117 7.87 8.27 -6.25
C VAL A 117 9.24 7.68 -5.91
N MET A 118 10.10 7.53 -6.92
CA MET A 118 11.47 7.03 -6.71
C MET A 118 12.27 7.95 -5.80
N LEU A 119 12.11 9.28 -5.94
CA LEU A 119 12.79 10.25 -5.11
C LEU A 119 12.36 10.14 -3.65
N VAL A 120 11.06 10.14 -3.37
CA VAL A 120 10.51 10.02 -2.01
C VAL A 120 10.91 8.70 -1.36
N ALA A 121 10.83 7.59 -2.10
CA ALA A 121 11.24 6.28 -1.60
C ALA A 121 12.71 6.25 -1.13
N ARG A 122 13.61 6.96 -1.81
CA ARG A 122 15.04 7.06 -1.46
C ARG A 122 15.31 8.01 -0.29
N MET A 123 14.41 8.94 -0.02
CA MET A 123 14.57 9.90 1.08
C MET A 123 14.07 9.35 2.42
N ALA A 124 13.19 8.34 2.39
CA ALA A 124 12.62 7.68 3.56
C ALA A 124 13.51 6.55 4.12
N SER A 125 14.67 6.28 3.51
CA SER A 125 15.65 5.24 3.89
C SER A 125 16.81 5.78 4.71
#